data_AF-A0AAE0A300-F1
#
_entry.id   AF-A0AAE0A300-F1
#
_cell.length_a   1.000
_cell.length_b   1.000
_cell.length_c   1.000
_cell.angle_alpha   90.00
_cell.angle_beta   90.00
_cell.angle_gamma   90.00
#
_symmetry.space_group_name_H-M   'P 1'
#
loop_
_entity.id
_entity.type
_entity.pdbx_description
1 polymer ?
#
loop_
_entity_poly.entity_id
_entity_poly.type
_entity_poly.pdbx_seq_one_letter_code
_entity_poly.pdbx_strand_id
1 'polypeptide(L)'
;MSALIGSIRVVEPQVFDDCEQWVEEPTLLVTRFEYANLFHTVTDCYSAHVSSRVTDLPNRPHLVFVDGHCKTQLEETWAALFSSIKYAKNFSGSVCFRHAVLSPLGYETTIEGTE
;
A
#
# COMPACT_ATOMS: atom_id res chain seq x y z
N MET A 1 -7.39 -3.72 -7.47
CA MET A 1 -6.48 -4.76 -6.93
C MET A 1 -6.21 -5.87 -7.92
N SER A 2 -7.25 -6.56 -8.42
CA SER A 2 -7.10 -7.68 -9.37
C SER A 2 -6.20 -7.37 -10.59
N ALA A 3 -6.37 -6.23 -11.24
CA ALA A 3 -5.51 -5.83 -12.37
C ALA A 3 -4.03 -5.58 -11.96
N LEU A 4 -3.79 -5.06 -10.75
CA LEU A 4 -2.44 -4.83 -10.21
C LEU A 4 -1.79 -6.18 -9.84
N ILE A 5 -2.53 -7.10 -9.23
CA ILE A 5 -2.04 -8.46 -8.95
C ILE A 5 -1.78 -9.21 -10.26
N GLY A 6 -2.67 -9.07 -11.24
CA GLY A 6 -2.53 -9.70 -12.56
C GLY A 6 -1.37 -9.14 -13.39
N SER A 7 -0.86 -7.95 -13.07
CA SER A 7 0.34 -7.39 -13.72
C SER A 7 1.64 -7.78 -13.02
N ILE A 8 1.58 -8.45 -11.86
CA ILE A 8 2.76 -8.96 -11.16
C ILE A 8 3.43 -10.00 -12.06
N ARG A 9 4.73 -9.82 -12.26
CA ARG A 9 5.58 -10.78 -12.97
C ARG A 9 6.62 -11.32 -12.00
N VAL A 10 6.79 -12.64 -12.00
CA VAL A 10 7.93 -13.28 -11.34
C VAL A 10 9.13 -13.12 -12.28
N VAL A 11 10.18 -12.48 -11.79
CA VAL A 11 11.43 -12.25 -12.54
C VAL A 11 12.57 -13.06 -11.90
N GLU A 12 13.59 -13.38 -12.70
CA GLU A 12 14.78 -14.09 -12.19
C GLU A 12 15.59 -13.21 -11.22
N PRO A 13 16.31 -13.80 -10.24
CA PRO A 13 17.04 -13.05 -9.21
C PRO A 13 18.04 -12.02 -9.77
N GLN A 14 18.65 -12.28 -10.93
CA GLN A 14 19.64 -11.40 -11.55
C GLN A 14 19.05 -10.08 -12.09
N VAL A 15 17.73 -9.94 -12.14
CA VAL A 15 17.05 -8.72 -12.62
C VAL A 15 16.89 -7.67 -11.52
N PHE A 16 17.02 -8.06 -10.23
CA PHE A 16 16.80 -7.12 -9.12
C PHE A 16 17.94 -6.12 -8.90
N ASP A 17 19.12 -6.32 -9.51
CA ASP A 17 20.26 -5.40 -9.39
C ASP A 17 20.07 -4.06 -10.14
N ASP A 18 18.99 -3.92 -10.93
CA ASP A 18 18.71 -2.75 -11.78
C ASP A 18 17.79 -1.69 -11.13
N CYS A 19 17.52 -1.78 -9.83
CA CYS A 19 16.71 -0.77 -9.13
C CYS A 19 17.54 0.47 -8.77
N GLU A 20 17.11 1.65 -9.24
CA GLU A 20 17.75 2.93 -8.90
C GLU A 20 17.66 3.24 -7.39
N GLN A 21 16.59 2.77 -6.74
CA GLN A 21 16.36 2.97 -5.32
C GLN A 21 15.93 1.67 -4.64
N TRP A 22 16.50 1.43 -3.46
CA TRP A 22 16.07 0.38 -2.54
C TRP A 22 15.41 0.97 -1.29
N VAL A 23 14.28 0.39 -0.90
CA VAL A 23 13.59 0.64 0.37
C VAL A 23 13.84 -0.56 1.27
N GLU A 24 14.59 -0.35 2.35
CA GLU A 24 15.01 -1.39 3.27
C GLU A 24 13.93 -1.65 4.33
N GLU A 25 13.14 -0.63 4.68
CA GLU A 25 12.11 -0.72 5.70
C GLU A 25 10.85 -1.45 5.19
N PRO A 26 10.18 -2.26 6.04
CA PRO A 26 8.94 -2.91 5.68
C PRO A 26 7.86 -1.91 5.26
N THR A 27 7.28 -2.14 4.09
CA THR A 27 6.36 -1.20 3.45
C THR A 27 5.03 -1.87 3.07
N LEU A 28 3.93 -1.24 3.46
CA LEU A 28 2.59 -1.57 2.97
C LEU A 28 2.35 -0.91 1.62
N LEU A 29 1.91 -1.71 0.65
CA LEU A 29 1.44 -1.23 -0.65
C LEU A 29 -0.10 -1.25 -0.63
N VAL A 30 -0.70 -0.07 -0.79
CA VAL A 30 -2.15 0.12 -0.66
C VAL A 30 -2.72 0.70 -1.94
N THR A 31 -3.76 0.07 -2.47
CA THR A 31 -4.65 0.68 -3.47
C THR A 31 -5.87 1.19 -2.72
N ARG A 32 -6.21 2.49 -2.82
CA ARG A 32 -7.46 3.00 -2.24
C ARG A 32 -8.62 2.81 -3.20
N PHE A 33 -9.82 2.53 -2.69
CA PHE A 33 -11.01 2.34 -3.53
C PHE A 33 -11.63 3.68 -3.94
N GLU A 34 -12.30 4.37 -2.99
CA GLU A 34 -12.78 5.74 -3.18
C GLU A 34 -12.01 6.70 -2.26
N TYR A 35 -10.82 7.09 -2.69
CA TYR A 35 -9.84 7.86 -1.91
C TYR A 35 -10.32 9.23 -1.35
N ALA A 36 -11.45 9.74 -1.82
CA ALA A 36 -12.09 10.99 -1.38
C ALA A 36 -13.35 10.77 -0.53
N ASN A 37 -13.81 9.52 -0.39
CA ASN A 37 -14.97 9.15 0.42
C ASN A 37 -14.50 8.79 1.84
N LEU A 38 -15.12 9.37 2.86
CA LEU A 38 -14.76 9.14 4.26
C LEU A 38 -14.93 7.67 4.65
N PHE A 39 -16.03 7.03 4.24
CA PHE A 39 -16.31 5.64 4.57
C PHE A 39 -15.20 4.72 4.03
N HIS A 40 -14.95 4.80 2.73
CA HIS A 40 -13.91 3.97 2.09
C HIS A 40 -12.50 4.30 2.60
N THR A 41 -12.23 5.56 2.94
CA THR A 41 -10.95 5.91 3.54
C THR A 41 -10.74 5.23 4.89
N VAL A 42 -11.78 5.15 5.73
CA VAL A 42 -11.72 4.48 7.03
C VAL A 42 -11.57 2.98 6.87
N THR A 43 -12.31 2.34 5.95
CA THR A 43 -12.20 0.89 5.72
C THR A 43 -10.85 0.51 5.10
N ASP A 44 -10.30 1.31 4.20
CA ASP A 44 -8.96 1.14 3.65
C ASP A 44 -7.87 1.32 4.74
N CYS A 45 -8.01 2.31 5.63
CA CYS A 45 -7.11 2.51 6.77
C CYS A 45 -7.12 1.29 7.71
N TYR A 46 -8.30 0.78 8.03
CA TYR A 46 -8.46 -0.40 8.87
C TYR A 46 -7.80 -1.62 8.22
N SER A 47 -8.05 -1.86 6.94
CA SER A 47 -7.48 -2.99 6.20
C SER A 47 -5.96 -2.93 6.13
N ALA A 48 -5.39 -1.74 5.91
CA ALA A 48 -3.94 -1.53 5.95
C ALA A 48 -3.37 -1.79 7.35
N HIS A 49 -4.06 -1.34 8.40
CA HIS A 49 -3.65 -1.59 9.78
C HIS A 49 -3.66 -3.09 10.11
N VAL A 50 -4.76 -3.81 9.83
CA VAL A 50 -4.86 -5.25 10.06
C VAL A 50 -3.80 -6.00 9.27
N SER A 51 -3.58 -5.64 8.01
CA SER A 51 -2.52 -6.22 7.17
C SER A 51 -1.15 -6.12 7.84
N SER A 52 -0.84 -4.98 8.45
CA SER A 52 0.41 -4.82 9.21
C SER A 52 0.52 -5.76 10.41
N ARG A 53 -0.60 -6.05 11.08
CA ARG A 53 -0.61 -6.92 12.26
C ARG A 53 -0.47 -8.39 11.88
N VAL A 54 -1.21 -8.84 10.86
CA VAL A 54 -1.20 -10.27 10.45
C VAL A 54 0.09 -10.68 9.76
N THR A 55 0.81 -9.72 9.18
CA THR A 55 2.15 -9.93 8.58
C THR A 55 3.30 -9.61 9.55
N ASP A 56 2.99 -9.37 10.82
CA ASP A 56 3.94 -9.11 11.91
C ASP A 56 4.94 -7.96 11.60
N LEU A 57 4.44 -6.89 10.96
CA LEU A 57 5.28 -5.73 10.70
C LEU A 57 5.56 -4.96 12.01
N PRO A 58 6.83 -4.63 12.30
CA PRO A 58 7.20 -3.91 13.51
C PRO A 58 6.68 -2.47 13.49
N ASN A 59 6.34 -1.94 14.66
CA ASN A 59 5.95 -0.52 14.86
C ASN A 59 4.80 -0.06 13.93
N ARG A 60 4.84 1.22 13.52
CA ARG A 60 3.99 1.79 12.47
C ARG A 60 4.72 1.63 11.13
N PRO A 61 4.24 0.81 10.19
CA PRO A 61 4.96 0.58 8.93
C PRO A 61 4.93 1.82 8.03
N HIS A 62 5.81 1.82 7.04
CA HIS A 62 5.76 2.77 5.93
C HIS A 62 4.65 2.37 4.97
N LEU A 63 4.03 3.34 4.30
CA LEU A 63 2.94 3.08 3.37
C LEU A 63 3.19 3.78 2.03
N VAL A 64 2.91 3.07 0.94
CA VAL A 64 2.92 3.59 -0.42
C VAL A 64 1.55 3.38 -1.05
N PHE A 65 0.92 4.46 -1.48
CA PHE A 65 -0.26 4.39 -2.34
C PHE A 65 0.13 4.06 -3.78
N VAL A 66 -0.42 2.98 -4.33
CA VAL A 66 -0.15 2.52 -5.71
C VAL A 66 -1.31 2.79 -6.68
N ASP A 67 -2.34 3.51 -6.23
CA ASP A 67 -3.55 3.81 -7.01
C ASP A 67 -3.46 5.01 -7.96
N GLY A 68 -2.39 5.82 -7.88
CA GLY A 68 -2.17 6.97 -8.77
C GLY A 68 -2.97 8.24 -8.44
N HIS A 69 -3.87 8.22 -7.44
CA HIS A 69 -4.72 9.37 -7.12
C HIS A 69 -3.96 10.52 -6.44
N CYS A 70 -4.58 11.68 -6.34
CA CYS A 70 -4.04 12.86 -5.65
C CYS A 70 -4.20 12.77 -4.13
N LYS A 71 -3.56 13.73 -3.45
CA LYS A 71 -3.71 13.97 -2.02
C LYS A 71 -5.10 14.48 -1.71
N THR A 72 -5.64 14.09 -0.56
CA THR A 72 -6.95 14.53 -0.05
C THR A 72 -6.83 15.10 1.36
N GLN A 73 -7.91 15.70 1.86
CA GLN A 73 -7.98 16.20 3.24
C GLN A 73 -8.01 15.06 4.27
N LEU A 74 -8.25 13.82 3.85
CA LEU A 74 -8.34 12.66 4.74
C LEU A 74 -6.97 12.03 5.05
N GLU A 75 -5.88 12.57 4.50
CA GLU A 75 -4.51 12.07 4.71
C GLU A 75 -4.02 12.14 6.17
N GLU A 76 -4.56 13.04 6.98
CA GLU A 76 -4.16 13.18 8.38
C GLU A 76 -4.38 11.87 9.16
N THR A 77 -5.46 11.14 8.84
CA THR A 77 -5.76 9.84 9.45
C THR A 77 -4.68 8.82 9.11
N TRP A 78 -4.26 8.77 7.85
CA TRP A 78 -3.18 7.89 7.41
C TRP A 78 -1.86 8.25 8.12
N ALA A 79 -1.54 9.54 8.25
CA ALA A 79 -0.29 10.00 8.84
C ALA A 79 -0.26 9.74 10.36
N ALA A 80 -1.44 9.69 10.99
CA ALA A 80 -1.58 9.32 12.38
C ALA A 80 -1.38 7.81 12.62
N LEU A 81 -1.59 6.95 11.61
CA LEU A 81 -1.48 5.49 11.73
C LEU A 81 -0.14 4.93 11.26
N PHE A 82 0.50 5.56 10.27
CA PHE A 82 1.69 5.06 9.58
C PHE A 82 2.89 6.00 9.74
N SER A 83 4.11 5.45 9.70
CA SER A 83 5.34 6.25 9.91
C SER A 83 5.63 7.19 8.74
N SER A 84 5.23 6.81 7.53
CA SER A 84 5.29 7.68 6.37
C SER A 84 4.25 7.28 5.34
N ILE A 85 3.82 8.26 4.55
CA ILE A 85 2.98 8.05 3.37
C ILE A 85 3.76 8.53 2.15
N LYS A 86 3.84 7.67 1.13
CA LYS A 86 4.36 8.02 -0.19
C LYS A 86 3.35 7.64 -1.26
N TYR A 87 3.51 8.24 -2.43
CA TYR A 87 2.72 7.93 -3.61
C TYR A 87 3.65 7.29 -4.64
N ALA A 88 3.23 6.19 -5.26
CA ALA A 88 4.02 5.53 -6.29
C ALA A 88 4.38 6.50 -7.43
N LYS A 89 3.46 7.40 -7.81
CA LYS A 89 3.69 8.43 -8.83
C LYS A 89 4.75 9.47 -8.49
N ASN A 90 5.19 9.53 -7.23
CA ASN A 90 6.24 10.45 -6.79
C ASN A 90 7.64 9.82 -6.90
N PHE A 91 7.75 8.54 -7.28
CA PHE A 91 9.03 7.93 -7.61
C PHE A 91 9.40 8.30 -9.05
N SER A 92 10.67 8.67 -9.25
CA SER A 92 11.21 9.10 -10.55
C SER A 92 11.85 7.96 -11.36
N GLY A 93 12.03 6.79 -10.75
CA GLY A 93 12.72 5.64 -11.34
C GLY A 93 12.28 4.31 -10.75
N SER A 94 13.02 3.24 -11.03
CA SER A 94 12.75 1.90 -10.52
C SER A 94 13.00 1.83 -9.00
N VAL A 95 12.00 1.36 -8.25
CA VAL A 95 12.08 1.21 -6.79
C VAL A 95 11.86 -0.24 -6.41
N CYS A 96 12.81 -0.79 -5.66
CA CYS A 96 12.72 -2.13 -5.09
C CYS A 96 12.46 -2.03 -3.57
N PHE A 97 11.70 -2.99 -3.05
CA PHE A 97 11.40 -3.11 -1.63
C PHE A 97 11.98 -4.42 -1.11
N ARG A 98 12.74 -4.37 -0.01
CA ARG A 98 13.23 -5.59 0.65
C ARG A 98 12.10 -6.42 1.23
N HIS A 99 11.11 -5.74 1.79
CA HIS A 99 9.92 -6.36 2.36
C HIS A 99 8.71 -5.48 2.04
N ALA A 100 7.86 -5.99 1.14
CA ALA A 100 6.60 -5.36 0.79
C ALA A 100 5.43 -6.27 1.12
N VAL A 101 4.37 -5.69 1.69
CA VAL A 101 3.11 -6.38 1.97
C VAL A 101 2.01 -5.71 1.15
N LEU A 102 1.31 -6.49 0.35
CA LEU A 102 0.13 -6.05 -0.39
C LEU A 102 -1.08 -6.08 0.55
N SER A 103 -1.67 -4.92 0.84
CA SER A 103 -2.89 -4.84 1.65
C SER A 103 -4.12 -5.03 0.75
N PRO A 104 -5.05 -5.97 1.06
CA PRO A 104 -6.34 -6.09 0.37
C PRO A 104 -7.10 -4.75 0.38
N LEU A 105 -7.95 -4.55 -0.63
CA LEU A 105 -8.90 -3.43 -0.65
C LEU A 105 -9.90 -3.59 0.46
N GLY A 106 -10.33 -2.49 1.09
CA GLY A 106 -11.42 -2.52 2.08
C GLY A 106 -12.66 -3.26 1.57
N TYR A 107 -13.03 -3.03 0.31
CA TYR A 107 -14.20 -3.66 -0.34
C TYR A 107 -14.10 -5.18 -0.49
N GLU A 108 -12.90 -5.73 -0.61
CA GLU A 108 -12.71 -7.18 -0.71
C GLU A 108 -12.60 -7.84 0.69
N THR A 109 -12.72 -7.06 1.77
CA THR A 109 -12.72 -7.58 3.14
C THR A 109 -14.13 -7.77 3.69
N THR A 110 -14.31 -8.77 4.57
CA THR A 110 -15.61 -9.14 5.18
C THR A 110 -16.29 -8.02 5.98
N ILE A 111 -15.62 -6.89 6.20
CA ILE A 111 -16.16 -5.71 6.90
C ILE A 111 -17.12 -4.92 6.01
N GLU A 112 -16.95 -4.97 4.69
CA GLU A 112 -17.83 -4.25 3.76
C GLU A 112 -19.08 -5.06 3.36
N GLY A 113 -19.18 -6.32 3.80
CA GLY A 113 -20.32 -7.19 3.53
C GLY A 113 -20.29 -7.78 2.13
N THR A 114 -20.51 -9.09 2.01
CA THR A 114 -20.79 -9.72 0.72
C THR A 114 -22.21 -9.37 0.31
N GLU A 115 -22.39 -8.66 -0.81
CA GLU A 115 -23.62 -8.81 -1.60
C GLU A 115 -23.55 -10.10 -2.45
#